data_AF-A0A4U1LKS5-F1
#
_entry.id   AF-A0A4U1LKS5-F1
#
_cell.length_a   1.000
_cell.length_b   1.000
_cell.length_c   1.000
_cell.angle_alpha   90.00
_cell.angle_beta   90.00
_cell.angle_gamma   90.00
#
_symmetry.space_group_name_H-M   'P 1'
#
loop_
_entity.id
_entity.type
_entity.pdbx_description
1 polymer ?
#
loop_
_entity_poly.entity_id
_entity_poly.type
_entity_poly.pdbx_seq_one_letter_code
_entity_poly.pdbx_strand_id
1 'polypeptide(L)'
;MQKATTIQQVLQQLDVIIAESIQENNSIGLFAYVYMRTTAEIAKELALGNFENGQRLERMDVAFANLYLDAYKAYKNGLAVSKAWAIAFSNAAQPLTVLQHIMLGMNAHINLDLAIATATSMENQDIKAIENDFNKVNDILFQITDELQERLGRVSPLLFVLDLLGRNNDEKIIDFSMRKARQQAWNAANLLWSLGPEYNQQAIENLDILIERLGAKLANPPSVLVKYALKLIQKFEKDEVGVIITKLSADQ
;
A
#
# COMPACT_ATOMS: atom_id res chain seq x y z
N MET A 1 -16.86 -9.89 6.25
CA MET A 1 -16.59 -10.41 4.90
C MET A 1 -15.89 -11.76 4.99
N GLN A 2 -16.15 -12.65 4.03
CA GLN A 2 -15.43 -13.93 3.88
C GLN A 2 -14.07 -13.70 3.24
N LYS A 3 -13.12 -14.61 3.46
CA LYS A 3 -11.79 -14.54 2.85
C LYS A 3 -11.90 -14.59 1.32
N ALA A 4 -11.24 -13.67 0.62
CA ALA A 4 -11.27 -13.64 -0.83
C ALA A 4 -10.48 -14.83 -1.41
N THR A 5 -10.98 -15.38 -2.52
CA THR A 5 -10.37 -16.51 -3.25
C THR A 5 -9.98 -16.15 -4.69
N THR A 6 -10.39 -14.97 -5.17
CA THR A 6 -10.10 -14.44 -6.50
C THR A 6 -9.86 -12.94 -6.43
N ILE A 7 -9.15 -12.38 -7.41
CA ILE A 7 -8.96 -10.92 -7.50
C ILE A 7 -10.30 -10.18 -7.62
N GLN A 8 -11.28 -10.75 -8.31
CA GLN A 8 -12.60 -10.12 -8.42
C GLN A 8 -13.30 -9.96 -7.06
N GLN A 9 -13.17 -10.95 -6.17
CA GLN A 9 -13.69 -10.84 -4.80
C GLN A 9 -12.91 -9.83 -3.98
N VAL A 10 -11.59 -9.69 -4.19
CA VAL A 10 -10.79 -8.64 -3.56
C VAL A 10 -11.32 -7.27 -3.97
N LEU A 11 -11.49 -7.02 -5.27
CA LEU A 11 -11.99 -5.74 -5.78
C LEU A 11 -13.36 -5.39 -5.20
N GLN A 12 -14.29 -6.35 -5.15
CA GLN A 12 -15.61 -6.16 -4.53
C GLN A 12 -15.52 -5.80 -3.05
N GLN A 13 -14.59 -6.39 -2.29
CA GLN A 13 -14.40 -6.04 -0.88
C GLN A 13 -13.76 -4.67 -0.71
N LEU A 14 -12.83 -4.30 -1.59
CA LEU A 14 -12.25 -2.95 -1.60
C LEU A 14 -13.29 -1.89 -1.93
N ASP A 15 -14.19 -2.14 -2.88
CA ASP A 15 -15.33 -1.25 -3.18
C ASP A 15 -16.19 -1.00 -1.94
N VAL A 16 -16.49 -2.04 -1.16
CA VAL A 16 -17.23 -1.91 0.10
C VAL A 16 -16.46 -1.03 1.10
N ILE A 17 -15.16 -1.28 1.30
CA ILE A 17 -14.32 -0.49 2.21
C ILE A 17 -14.28 0.98 1.78
N ILE A 18 -14.17 1.24 0.48
CA ILE A 18 -14.15 2.60 -0.09
C ILE A 18 -15.50 3.27 0.14
N ALA A 19 -16.61 2.61 -0.17
CA ALA A 19 -17.95 3.15 0.01
C ALA A 19 -18.26 3.48 1.49
N GLU A 20 -17.92 2.58 2.41
CA GLU A 20 -18.04 2.81 3.85
C GLU A 20 -17.17 4.00 4.30
N SER A 21 -15.94 4.08 3.79
CA SER A 21 -15.02 5.17 4.12
C SER A 21 -15.50 6.53 3.59
N ILE A 22 -16.13 6.57 2.42
CA ILE A 22 -16.77 7.77 1.88
C ILE A 22 -17.93 8.18 2.80
N GLN A 23 -18.78 7.24 3.21
CA GLN A 23 -19.93 7.51 4.08
C GLN A 23 -19.51 7.99 5.47
N GLU A 24 -18.47 7.40 6.05
CA GLU A 24 -17.93 7.72 7.38
C GLU A 24 -16.94 8.90 7.37
N ASN A 25 -16.64 9.46 6.19
CA ASN A 25 -15.56 10.44 5.99
C ASN A 25 -14.21 9.98 6.57
N ASN A 26 -13.86 8.71 6.37
CA ASN A 26 -12.72 8.05 6.99
C ASN A 26 -11.53 7.92 6.01
N SER A 27 -10.38 8.47 6.38
CA SER A 27 -9.19 8.53 5.51
C SER A 27 -8.60 7.16 5.15
N ILE A 28 -8.99 6.07 5.84
CA ILE A 28 -8.61 4.69 5.47
C ILE A 28 -9.00 4.39 4.01
N GLY A 29 -10.10 4.98 3.53
CA GLY A 29 -10.55 4.83 2.14
C GLY A 29 -9.56 5.35 1.09
N LEU A 30 -8.64 6.26 1.46
CA LEU A 30 -7.66 6.82 0.53
C LEU A 30 -6.66 5.76 0.05
N PHE A 31 -6.10 4.98 1.00
CA PHE A 31 -5.25 3.86 0.64
C PHE A 31 -6.04 2.75 -0.05
N ALA A 32 -7.25 2.44 0.44
CA ALA A 32 -8.10 1.41 -0.17
C ALA A 32 -8.38 1.70 -1.66
N TYR A 33 -8.64 2.96 -2.01
CA TYR A 33 -8.82 3.40 -3.39
C TYR A 33 -7.57 3.18 -4.25
N VAL A 34 -6.41 3.63 -3.79
CA VAL A 34 -5.12 3.46 -4.49
C VAL A 34 -4.82 1.98 -4.69
N TYR A 35 -5.07 1.17 -3.67
CA TYR A 35 -4.87 -0.27 -3.72
C TYR A 35 -5.83 -0.94 -4.71
N MET A 36 -7.13 -0.62 -4.67
CA MET A 36 -8.13 -1.12 -5.62
C MET A 36 -7.73 -0.82 -7.07
N ARG A 37 -7.28 0.42 -7.36
CA ARG A 37 -6.79 0.77 -8.69
C ARG A 37 -5.60 -0.11 -9.09
N THR A 38 -4.67 -0.32 -8.18
CA THR A 38 -3.49 -1.15 -8.43
C THR A 38 -3.87 -2.60 -8.73
N THR A 39 -4.69 -3.22 -7.88
CA THR A 39 -5.18 -4.59 -8.05
C THR A 39 -5.95 -4.79 -9.35
N ALA A 40 -6.79 -3.81 -9.73
CA ALA A 40 -7.53 -3.92 -10.98
C ALA A 40 -6.65 -3.76 -12.23
N GLU A 41 -5.48 -3.13 -12.16
CA GLU A 41 -4.52 -3.14 -13.27
C GLU A 41 -3.81 -4.49 -13.37
N ILE A 42 -3.40 -5.04 -12.23
CA ILE A 42 -2.84 -6.40 -12.17
C ILE A 42 -3.83 -7.42 -12.75
N ALA A 43 -5.13 -7.28 -12.45
CA ALA A 43 -6.19 -8.12 -13.01
C ALA A 43 -6.23 -8.06 -14.56
N LYS A 44 -6.09 -6.86 -15.15
CA LYS A 44 -6.05 -6.69 -16.61
C LYS A 44 -4.80 -7.36 -17.19
N GLU A 45 -3.64 -7.13 -16.59
CA GLU A 45 -2.36 -7.71 -17.05
C GLU A 45 -2.35 -9.24 -16.96
N LEU A 46 -3.01 -9.81 -15.94
CA LEU A 46 -3.26 -11.24 -15.83
C LEU A 46 -4.14 -11.75 -16.98
N ALA A 47 -5.23 -11.05 -17.29
CA ALA A 47 -6.12 -11.41 -18.39
C ALA A 47 -5.45 -11.31 -19.76
N LEU A 48 -4.47 -10.41 -19.92
CA LEU A 48 -3.66 -10.29 -21.13
C LEU A 48 -2.58 -11.38 -21.26
N GLY A 49 -2.36 -12.20 -20.22
CA GLY A 49 -1.34 -13.25 -20.23
C GLY A 49 0.09 -12.72 -20.16
N ASN A 50 0.28 -11.53 -19.59
CA ASN A 50 1.58 -10.87 -19.56
C ASN A 50 2.54 -11.46 -18.50
N PHE A 51 2.09 -12.35 -17.63
CA PHE A 51 2.92 -12.97 -16.60
C PHE A 51 3.40 -14.37 -17.01
N GLU A 52 4.60 -14.75 -16.58
CA GLU A 52 5.20 -16.06 -16.80
C GLU A 52 4.31 -17.17 -16.22
N ASN A 53 3.78 -16.95 -15.00
CA ASN A 53 2.78 -17.82 -14.41
C ASN A 53 1.69 -16.99 -13.72
N GLY A 54 0.66 -16.61 -14.49
CA GLY A 54 -0.47 -15.83 -13.99
C GLY A 54 -1.20 -16.49 -12.81
N GLN A 55 -1.36 -17.82 -12.82
CA GLN A 55 -2.05 -18.53 -11.72
C GLN A 55 -1.25 -18.50 -10.41
N ARG A 56 0.08 -18.59 -10.47
CA ARG A 56 0.94 -18.43 -9.29
C ARG A 56 0.89 -17.00 -8.78
N LEU A 57 0.98 -16.01 -9.68
CA LEU A 57 0.91 -14.61 -9.29
C LEU A 57 -0.46 -14.27 -8.67
N GLU A 58 -1.57 -14.71 -9.26
CA GLU A 58 -2.92 -14.46 -8.72
C GLU A 58 -3.07 -15.05 -7.32
N ARG A 59 -2.57 -16.28 -7.06
CA ARG A 59 -2.60 -16.87 -5.72
C ARG A 59 -1.83 -16.02 -4.70
N MET A 60 -0.66 -15.50 -5.09
CA MET A 60 0.12 -14.59 -4.25
C MET A 60 -0.61 -13.26 -4.03
N ASP A 61 -1.19 -12.66 -5.07
CA ASP A 61 -1.93 -11.40 -5.02
C ASP A 61 -3.17 -11.50 -4.11
N VAL A 62 -3.94 -12.59 -4.22
CA VAL A 62 -5.09 -12.84 -3.34
C VAL A 62 -4.65 -13.08 -1.90
N ALA A 63 -3.53 -13.79 -1.66
CA ALA A 63 -2.99 -13.94 -0.32
C ALA A 63 -2.54 -12.59 0.27
N PHE A 64 -1.91 -11.76 -0.55
CA PHE A 64 -1.48 -10.41 -0.23
C PHE A 64 -2.66 -9.50 0.13
N ALA A 65 -3.72 -9.51 -0.67
CA ALA A 65 -4.94 -8.78 -0.42
C ALA A 65 -5.61 -9.17 0.89
N ASN A 66 -5.70 -10.47 1.17
CA ASN A 66 -6.35 -10.95 2.38
C ASN A 66 -5.64 -10.49 3.66
N LEU A 67 -4.32 -10.24 3.65
CA LEU A 67 -3.63 -9.67 4.81
C LEU A 67 -4.16 -8.27 5.16
N TYR A 68 -4.36 -7.42 4.16
CA TYR A 68 -4.97 -6.10 4.36
C TYR A 68 -6.46 -6.21 4.77
N LEU A 69 -7.24 -7.06 4.08
CA LEU A 69 -8.67 -7.23 4.39
C LEU A 69 -8.88 -7.77 5.81
N ASP A 70 -8.05 -8.71 6.26
CA ASP A 70 -8.07 -9.24 7.61
C ASP A 70 -7.66 -8.17 8.63
N ALA A 71 -6.64 -7.35 8.34
CA ALA A 71 -6.24 -6.23 9.18
C ALA A 71 -7.34 -5.17 9.32
N TYR A 72 -7.97 -4.78 8.21
CA TYR A 72 -9.10 -3.84 8.21
C TYR A 72 -10.27 -4.38 9.04
N LYS A 73 -10.64 -5.65 8.83
CA LYS A 73 -11.70 -6.32 9.59
C LYS A 73 -11.37 -6.38 11.08
N ALA A 74 -10.16 -6.77 11.44
CA ALA A 74 -9.72 -6.83 12.83
C ALA A 74 -9.83 -5.43 13.48
N TYR A 75 -9.35 -4.39 12.81
CA TYR A 75 -9.45 -3.01 13.28
C TYR A 75 -10.90 -2.56 13.50
N LYS A 76 -11.81 -2.78 12.52
CA LYS A 76 -13.24 -2.41 12.66
C LYS A 76 -13.94 -3.16 13.80
N ASN A 77 -13.45 -4.34 14.17
CA ASN A 77 -13.98 -5.13 15.30
C ASN A 77 -13.25 -4.86 16.63
N GLY A 78 -12.34 -3.88 16.69
CA GLY A 78 -11.58 -3.56 17.90
C GLY A 78 -10.57 -4.65 18.30
N LEU A 79 -10.19 -5.53 17.37
CA LEU A 79 -9.19 -6.56 17.58
C LEU A 79 -7.79 -6.05 17.28
N ALA A 80 -6.79 -6.72 17.85
CA ALA A 80 -5.38 -6.40 17.58
C ALA A 80 -5.02 -6.64 16.10
N VAL A 81 -4.18 -5.75 15.58
CA VAL A 81 -3.57 -5.82 14.24
C VAL A 81 -2.06 -5.75 14.38
N SER A 82 -1.31 -5.98 13.29
CA SER A 82 0.14 -5.75 13.29
C SER A 82 0.46 -4.30 13.65
N LYS A 83 1.64 -4.04 14.21
CA LYS A 83 2.06 -2.70 14.62
C LYS A 83 2.14 -1.75 13.43
N ALA A 84 2.58 -2.25 12.28
CA ALA A 84 2.58 -1.52 11.02
C ALA A 84 1.18 -1.01 10.64
N TRP A 85 0.16 -1.89 10.70
CA TRP A 85 -1.23 -1.52 10.43
C TRP A 85 -1.84 -0.66 11.54
N ALA A 86 -1.48 -0.90 12.81
CA ALA A 86 -1.94 -0.11 13.94
C ALA A 86 -1.56 1.37 13.79
N ILE A 87 -0.35 1.68 13.32
CA ILE A 87 0.07 3.06 13.04
C ILE A 87 -0.78 3.69 11.94
N ALA A 88 -1.05 2.97 10.84
CA ALA A 88 -1.90 3.48 9.77
C ALA A 88 -3.32 3.77 10.27
N PHE A 89 -3.96 2.80 10.92
CA PHE A 89 -5.35 2.95 11.36
C PHE A 89 -5.53 3.92 12.52
N SER A 90 -4.60 3.99 13.47
CA SER A 90 -4.66 4.97 14.58
C SER A 90 -4.50 6.42 14.11
N ASN A 91 -3.87 6.63 12.94
CA ASN A 91 -3.73 7.95 12.34
C ASN A 91 -4.90 8.32 11.41
N ALA A 92 -5.88 7.43 11.19
CA ALA A 92 -6.98 7.68 10.26
C ALA A 92 -7.79 8.95 10.58
N ALA A 93 -8.00 9.24 11.87
CA ALA A 93 -8.71 10.43 12.32
C ALA A 93 -7.80 11.67 12.50
N GLN A 94 -6.50 11.54 12.25
CA GLN A 94 -5.55 12.64 12.41
C GLN A 94 -5.56 13.54 11.18
N PRO A 95 -5.34 14.86 11.33
CA PRO A 95 -5.28 15.83 10.24
C PRO A 95 -3.94 15.72 9.49
N LEU A 96 -3.64 14.54 8.96
CA LEU A 96 -2.52 14.30 8.05
C LEU A 96 -2.94 14.63 6.62
N THR A 97 -1.94 14.85 5.76
CA THR A 97 -2.18 15.05 4.33
C THR A 97 -2.73 13.78 3.66
N VAL A 98 -3.42 13.93 2.52
CA VAL A 98 -3.87 12.82 1.66
C VAL A 98 -2.70 11.88 1.34
N LEU A 99 -1.54 12.44 1.01
CA LEU A 99 -0.32 11.66 0.73
C LEU A 99 0.14 10.85 1.94
N GLN A 100 0.13 11.43 3.14
CA GLN A 100 0.54 10.72 4.35
C GLN A 100 -0.37 9.53 4.65
N HIS A 101 -1.70 9.68 4.51
CA HIS A 101 -2.65 8.58 4.71
C HIS A 101 -2.40 7.43 3.73
N ILE A 102 -2.17 7.75 2.46
CA ILE A 102 -1.83 6.75 1.43
C ILE A 102 -0.50 6.06 1.76
N MET A 103 0.54 6.84 2.09
CA MET A 103 1.87 6.33 2.40
C MET A 103 1.90 5.45 3.65
N LEU A 104 1.05 5.72 4.65
CA LEU A 104 0.92 4.87 5.83
C LEU A 104 0.37 3.48 5.48
N GLY A 105 -0.66 3.41 4.64
CA GLY A 105 -1.19 2.14 4.14
C GLY A 105 -0.18 1.40 3.26
N MET A 106 0.47 2.11 2.32
CA MET A 106 1.52 1.54 1.48
C MET A 106 2.71 1.04 2.30
N ASN A 107 3.07 1.73 3.38
CA ASN A 107 4.16 1.32 4.27
C ASN A 107 3.88 -0.05 4.90
N ALA A 108 2.68 -0.25 5.46
CA ALA A 108 2.27 -1.53 6.04
C ALA A 108 2.12 -2.61 4.96
N HIS A 109 1.39 -2.31 3.90
CA HIS A 109 1.06 -3.28 2.87
C HIS A 109 2.31 -3.73 2.09
N ILE A 110 3.10 -2.80 1.56
CA ILE A 110 4.24 -3.15 0.70
C ILE A 110 5.40 -3.72 1.52
N ASN A 111 5.73 -3.16 2.69
CA ASN A 111 6.94 -3.59 3.39
C ASN A 111 6.72 -4.77 4.35
N LEU A 112 5.47 -5.04 4.78
CA LEU A 112 5.15 -6.18 5.66
C LEU A 112 4.34 -7.23 4.90
N ASP A 113 3.13 -6.88 4.45
CA ASP A 113 2.18 -7.88 3.90
C ASP A 113 2.74 -8.56 2.64
N LEU A 114 3.38 -7.81 1.75
CA LEU A 114 3.93 -8.36 0.50
C LEU A 114 5.02 -9.41 0.76
N ALA A 115 5.87 -9.17 1.78
CA ALA A 115 6.92 -10.11 2.16
C ALA A 115 6.32 -11.41 2.70
N ILE A 116 5.31 -11.31 3.58
CA ILE A 116 4.59 -12.45 4.15
C ILE A 116 3.87 -13.23 3.05
N ALA A 117 3.08 -12.56 2.21
CA ALA A 117 2.31 -13.20 1.15
C ALA A 117 3.20 -13.91 0.12
N THR A 118 4.32 -13.28 -0.28
CA THR A 118 5.27 -13.88 -1.21
C THR A 118 5.92 -15.12 -0.60
N ALA A 119 6.39 -15.05 0.64
CA ALA A 119 7.02 -16.20 1.31
C ALA A 119 6.04 -17.36 1.51
N THR A 120 4.83 -17.09 2.01
CA THR A 120 3.82 -18.12 2.28
C THR A 120 3.27 -18.75 0.99
N SER A 121 3.02 -17.97 -0.06
CA SER A 121 2.54 -18.51 -1.34
C SER A 121 3.55 -19.43 -2.04
N MET A 122 4.84 -19.31 -1.67
CA MET A 122 5.95 -20.07 -2.22
C MET A 122 6.51 -21.13 -1.27
N GLU A 123 5.88 -21.42 -0.12
CA GLU A 123 6.39 -22.32 0.94
C GLU A 123 6.91 -23.68 0.43
N ASN A 124 6.32 -24.23 -0.63
CA ASN A 124 6.66 -25.54 -1.20
C ASN A 124 7.28 -25.47 -2.61
N GLN A 125 7.75 -24.29 -3.01
CA GLN A 125 8.32 -24.03 -4.33
C GLN A 125 9.57 -23.16 -4.17
N ASP A 126 10.49 -23.21 -5.12
CA ASP A 126 11.61 -22.25 -5.13
C ASP A 126 11.06 -20.83 -5.27
N ILE A 127 11.34 -19.95 -4.30
CA ILE A 127 10.90 -18.55 -4.34
C ILE A 127 11.41 -17.82 -5.58
N LYS A 128 12.55 -18.22 -6.16
CA LYS A 128 13.04 -17.63 -7.41
C LYS A 128 12.07 -17.83 -8.57
N ALA A 129 11.22 -18.85 -8.51
CA ALA A 129 10.25 -19.09 -9.56
C ALA A 129 9.24 -17.94 -9.72
N ILE A 130 8.94 -17.17 -8.67
CA ILE A 130 8.04 -15.99 -8.77
C ILE A 130 8.79 -14.67 -9.04
N GLU A 131 10.12 -14.64 -8.99
CA GLU A 131 10.92 -13.41 -9.03
C GLU A 131 10.65 -12.55 -10.29
N ASN A 132 10.55 -13.18 -11.46
CA ASN A 132 10.27 -12.47 -12.71
C ASN A 132 8.89 -11.79 -12.68
N ASP A 133 7.85 -12.52 -12.26
CA ASP A 133 6.49 -11.99 -12.15
C ASP A 133 6.41 -10.91 -11.05
N PHE A 134 7.08 -11.13 -9.92
CA PHE A 134 7.20 -10.15 -8.83
C PHE A 134 7.83 -8.85 -9.31
N ASN A 135 8.90 -8.93 -10.11
CA ASN A 135 9.59 -7.77 -10.64
C ASN A 135 8.79 -7.09 -11.76
N LYS A 136 8.08 -7.84 -12.59
CA LYS A 136 7.20 -7.29 -13.64
C LYS A 136 6.10 -6.39 -13.07
N VAL A 137 5.59 -6.69 -11.87
CA VAL A 137 4.64 -5.82 -11.17
C VAL A 137 5.24 -4.42 -10.88
N ASN A 138 6.57 -4.27 -10.76
CA ASN A 138 7.18 -2.94 -10.61
C ASN A 138 6.92 -2.04 -11.81
N ASP A 139 6.93 -2.60 -13.02
CA ASP A 139 6.74 -1.83 -14.26
C ASP A 139 5.28 -1.34 -14.37
N ILE A 140 4.34 -2.20 -13.99
CA ILE A 140 2.91 -1.85 -13.89
C ILE A 140 2.71 -0.76 -12.84
N LEU A 141 3.33 -0.91 -11.66
CA LEU A 141 3.25 0.08 -10.59
C LEU A 141 3.83 1.43 -11.00
N PHE A 142 4.91 1.46 -11.78
CA PHE A 142 5.51 2.70 -12.26
C PHE A 142 4.51 3.51 -13.10
N GLN A 143 3.83 2.86 -14.04
CA GLN A 143 2.81 3.50 -14.88
C GLN A 143 1.64 4.04 -14.06
N ILE A 144 1.17 3.26 -13.08
CA ILE A 144 0.08 3.68 -12.17
C ILE A 144 0.54 4.83 -11.25
N THR A 145 1.80 4.84 -10.85
CA THR A 145 2.30 5.87 -9.93
C THR A 145 2.31 7.25 -10.57
N ASP A 146 2.68 7.35 -11.86
CA ASP A 146 2.57 8.58 -12.63
C ASP A 146 1.12 9.08 -12.70
N GLU A 147 0.18 8.18 -13.00
CA GLU A 147 -1.26 8.48 -13.02
C GLU A 147 -1.76 8.95 -11.64
N LEU A 148 -1.39 8.25 -10.58
CA LEU A 148 -1.79 8.57 -9.21
C LEU A 148 -1.24 9.92 -8.75
N GLN A 149 -0.01 10.28 -9.13
CA GLN A 149 0.56 11.58 -8.82
C GLN A 149 -0.21 12.71 -9.50
N GLU A 150 -0.60 12.54 -10.76
CA GLU A 150 -1.44 13.51 -11.45
C GLU A 150 -2.78 13.68 -10.74
N ARG A 151 -3.44 12.57 -10.41
CA ARG A 151 -4.71 12.57 -9.65
C ARG A 151 -4.54 13.22 -8.27
N LEU A 152 -3.43 12.94 -7.58
CA LEU A 152 -3.11 13.54 -6.29
C LEU A 152 -2.91 15.05 -6.38
N GLY A 153 -2.31 15.57 -7.45
CA GLY A 153 -2.18 17.01 -7.69
C GLY A 153 -3.52 17.76 -7.76
N ARG A 154 -4.61 17.07 -8.14
CA ARG A 154 -5.97 17.65 -8.23
C ARG A 154 -6.67 17.79 -6.87
N VAL A 155 -6.24 16.98 -5.90
CA VAL A 155 -6.79 16.96 -4.53
C VAL A 155 -5.87 17.61 -3.51
N SER A 156 -4.58 17.72 -3.84
CA SER A 156 -3.55 18.33 -3.00
C SER A 156 -2.63 19.22 -3.86
N PRO A 157 -3.06 20.48 -4.13
CA PRO A 157 -2.42 21.36 -5.11
C PRO A 157 -1.00 21.79 -4.72
N LEU A 158 -0.68 21.73 -3.42
CA LEU A 158 0.61 22.14 -2.89
C LEU A 158 1.59 20.97 -2.73
N LEU A 159 1.27 19.77 -3.22
CA LEU A 159 2.16 18.61 -3.13
C LEU A 159 3.57 18.87 -3.70
N PHE A 160 3.66 19.66 -4.78
CA PHE A 160 4.93 20.01 -5.42
C PHE A 160 5.93 20.69 -4.47
N VAL A 161 5.48 21.25 -3.34
CA VAL A 161 6.35 21.82 -2.31
C VAL A 161 7.28 20.74 -1.72
N LEU A 162 6.81 19.49 -1.60
CA LEU A 162 7.66 18.39 -1.14
C LEU A 162 8.74 18.03 -2.17
N ASP A 163 8.42 18.10 -3.46
CA ASP A 163 9.38 17.84 -4.53
C ASP A 163 10.50 18.90 -4.55
N LEU A 164 10.14 20.17 -4.34
CA LEU A 164 11.12 21.26 -4.20
C LEU A 164 12.05 21.09 -2.98
N LEU A 165 11.54 20.51 -1.89
CA LEU A 165 12.31 20.24 -0.68
C LEU A 165 13.19 18.99 -0.80
N GLY A 166 12.82 18.04 -1.67
CA GLY A 166 13.51 16.78 -1.87
C GLY A 166 14.57 16.78 -2.96
N ARG A 167 14.98 17.94 -3.49
CA ARG A 167 15.98 18.12 -4.57
C ARG A 167 17.14 17.11 -4.47
N ASN A 168 17.05 16.01 -5.22
CA ASN A 168 18.12 15.26 -5.85
C ASN A 168 17.51 14.18 -6.78
N ASN A 169 17.85 14.29 -8.06
CA ASN A 169 17.61 13.40 -9.20
C ASN A 169 16.21 13.43 -9.83
N ASP A 170 16.20 13.31 -11.16
CA ASP A 170 15.05 13.37 -12.08
C ASP A 170 13.99 12.26 -11.87
N GLU A 171 14.13 11.42 -10.84
CA GLU A 171 13.10 10.47 -10.40
C GLU A 171 12.26 11.09 -9.27
N LYS A 172 10.94 11.08 -9.47
CA LYS A 172 9.99 11.56 -8.47
C LYS A 172 10.15 10.75 -7.17
N ILE A 173 10.13 11.41 -6.01
CA ILE A 173 10.42 10.82 -4.68
C ILE A 173 9.58 9.56 -4.41
N ILE A 174 8.33 9.56 -4.90
CA ILE A 174 7.38 8.45 -4.74
C ILE A 174 7.87 7.21 -5.51
N ASP A 175 8.35 7.34 -6.74
CA ASP A 175 8.81 6.23 -7.57
C ASP A 175 10.06 5.58 -6.99
N PHE A 176 11.04 6.39 -6.58
CA PHE A 176 12.26 5.89 -5.95
C PHE A 176 11.94 5.17 -4.63
N SER A 177 11.06 5.76 -3.82
CA SER A 177 10.59 5.16 -2.56
C SER A 177 9.90 3.82 -2.81
N MET A 178 9.08 3.73 -3.87
CA MET A 178 8.35 2.52 -4.24
C MET A 178 9.27 1.39 -4.69
N ARG A 179 10.21 1.68 -5.60
CA ARG A 179 11.21 0.70 -6.04
C ARG A 179 12.01 0.17 -4.86
N LYS A 180 12.43 1.06 -3.96
CA LYS A 180 13.18 0.68 -2.76
C LYS A 180 12.33 -0.18 -1.80
N ALA A 181 11.09 0.20 -1.54
CA ALA A 181 10.16 -0.55 -0.69
C ALA A 181 9.95 -1.98 -1.23
N ARG A 182 9.71 -2.13 -2.53
CA ARG A 182 9.54 -3.45 -3.15
C ARG A 182 10.80 -4.29 -3.15
N GLN A 183 11.97 -3.68 -3.35
CA GLN A 183 13.24 -4.40 -3.19
C GLN A 183 13.43 -4.90 -1.75
N GLN A 184 13.08 -4.10 -0.74
CA GLN A 184 13.14 -4.54 0.66
C GLN A 184 12.11 -5.65 0.94
N ALA A 185 10.90 -5.54 0.39
CA ALA A 185 9.88 -6.58 0.48
C ALA A 185 10.36 -7.90 -0.14
N TRP A 186 11.05 -7.86 -1.28
CA TRP A 186 11.67 -9.03 -1.91
C TRP A 186 12.73 -9.68 -1.01
N ASN A 187 13.62 -8.86 -0.44
CA ASN A 187 14.65 -9.35 0.48
C ASN A 187 14.04 -9.98 1.74
N ALA A 188 13.00 -9.35 2.29
CA ALA A 188 12.26 -9.86 3.43
C ALA A 188 11.52 -11.16 3.09
N ALA A 189 10.89 -11.26 1.92
CA ALA A 189 10.25 -12.49 1.44
C ALA A 189 11.25 -13.64 1.34
N ASN A 190 12.44 -13.40 0.80
CA ASN A 190 13.52 -14.40 0.72
C ASN A 190 13.96 -14.88 2.11
N LEU A 191 14.12 -13.94 3.06
CA LEU A 191 14.44 -14.29 4.45
C LEU A 191 13.34 -15.15 5.07
N LEU A 192 12.09 -14.71 5.01
CA LEU A 192 10.95 -15.43 5.59
C LEU A 192 10.76 -16.80 4.96
N TRP A 193 10.91 -16.91 3.65
CA TRP A 193 10.85 -18.18 2.91
C TRP A 193 11.98 -19.13 3.35
N SER A 194 13.21 -18.62 3.48
CA SER A 194 14.37 -19.44 3.88
C SER A 194 14.28 -19.98 5.32
N LEU A 195 13.57 -19.26 6.20
CA LEU A 195 13.32 -19.69 7.57
C LEU A 195 12.22 -20.76 7.65
N GLY A 196 11.32 -20.80 6.66
CA GLY A 196 10.15 -21.67 6.65
C GLY A 196 9.07 -21.25 7.66
N PRO A 197 7.88 -21.90 7.61
CA PRO A 197 6.70 -21.50 8.40
C PRO A 197 6.90 -21.56 9.90
N GLU A 198 7.68 -22.54 10.38
CA GLU A 198 7.86 -22.78 11.82
C GLU A 198 8.76 -21.74 12.49
N TYR A 199 9.68 -21.12 11.74
CA TYR A 199 10.70 -20.21 12.28
C TYR A 199 10.53 -18.76 11.83
N ASN A 200 9.46 -18.44 11.10
CA ASN A 200 9.24 -17.11 10.56
C ASN A 200 8.65 -16.11 11.57
N GLN A 201 7.97 -16.57 12.64
CA GLN A 201 7.18 -15.68 13.51
C GLN A 201 8.02 -14.55 14.11
N GLN A 202 9.19 -14.87 14.67
CA GLN A 202 10.07 -13.85 15.25
C GLN A 202 10.59 -12.88 14.20
N ALA A 203 10.84 -13.35 12.97
CA ALA A 203 11.27 -12.51 11.86
C ALA A 203 10.14 -11.57 11.39
N ILE A 204 8.90 -12.06 11.34
CA ILE A 204 7.71 -11.25 11.05
C ILE A 204 7.51 -10.17 12.12
N GLU A 205 7.63 -10.53 13.41
CA GLU A 205 7.50 -9.56 14.51
C GLU A 205 8.59 -8.47 14.48
N ASN A 206 9.83 -8.85 14.14
CA ASN A 206 10.93 -7.89 13.98
C ASN A 206 10.69 -6.97 12.78
N LEU A 207 10.24 -7.52 11.65
CA LEU A 207 9.87 -6.74 10.47
C LEU A 207 8.73 -5.77 10.82
N ASP A 208 7.68 -6.24 11.48
CA ASP A 208 6.54 -5.43 11.91
C ASP A 208 6.97 -4.22 12.77
N ILE A 209 7.89 -4.41 13.72
CA ILE A 209 8.47 -3.30 14.53
C ILE A 209 9.26 -2.31 13.66
N LEU A 210 10.02 -2.79 12.67
CA LEU A 210 10.76 -1.90 11.77
C LEU A 210 9.80 -1.06 10.92
N ILE A 211 8.74 -1.69 10.40
CA ILE A 211 7.76 -1.03 9.54
C ILE A 211 6.88 -0.07 10.35
N GLU A 212 6.55 -0.41 11.60
CA GLU A 212 5.92 0.52 12.55
C GLU A 212 6.75 1.80 12.71
N ARG A 213 8.07 1.69 12.94
CA ARG A 213 8.96 2.85 13.10
C ARG A 213 9.04 3.71 11.85
N LEU A 214 9.00 3.09 10.66
CA LEU A 214 8.91 3.82 9.40
C LEU A 214 7.58 4.56 9.29
N GLY A 215 6.46 3.90 9.61
CA GLY A 215 5.14 4.49 9.65
C GLY A 215 5.07 5.68 10.61
N ALA A 216 5.64 5.57 11.82
CA ALA A 216 5.69 6.66 12.79
C ALA A 216 6.44 7.89 12.25
N LYS A 217 7.50 7.69 11.45
CA LYS A 217 8.22 8.77 10.77
C LYS A 217 7.44 9.34 9.58
N LEU A 218 6.60 8.57 8.90
CA LEU A 218 5.71 9.08 7.86
C LEU A 218 4.60 9.95 8.46
N ALA A 219 4.00 9.51 9.57
CA ALA A 219 2.99 10.27 10.29
C ALA A 219 3.57 11.56 10.91
N ASN A 220 4.78 11.49 11.47
CA ASN A 220 5.45 12.61 12.13
C ASN A 220 6.92 12.73 11.69
N PRO A 221 7.20 13.32 10.51
CA PRO A 221 8.54 13.37 9.94
C PRO A 221 9.53 14.11 10.84
N PRO A 222 10.76 13.60 11.06
CA PRO A 222 11.70 14.23 11.98
C PRO A 222 12.14 15.64 11.55
N SER A 223 12.13 15.91 10.24
CA SER A 223 12.50 17.22 9.69
C SER A 223 11.41 18.27 9.98
N VAL A 224 11.75 19.29 10.75
CA VAL A 224 10.87 20.42 11.08
C VAL A 224 10.37 21.13 9.82
N LEU A 225 11.24 21.29 8.81
CA LEU A 225 10.89 21.89 7.52
C LEU A 225 9.79 21.07 6.81
N VAL A 226 9.94 19.75 6.76
CA VAL A 226 8.95 18.84 6.17
C VAL A 226 7.64 18.89 6.95
N LYS A 227 7.67 18.94 8.29
CA LYS A 227 6.45 19.08 9.11
C LYS A 227 5.66 20.35 8.76
N TYR A 228 6.34 21.49 8.60
CA TYR A 228 5.67 22.74 8.24
C TYR A 228 5.13 22.71 6.82
N ALA A 229 5.87 22.12 5.87
CA ALA A 229 5.39 21.92 4.51
C ALA A 229 4.12 21.06 4.47
N LEU A 230 4.11 19.93 5.18
CA LEU A 230 2.92 19.06 5.27
C LEU A 230 1.73 19.76 5.92
N LYS A 231 1.95 20.54 6.99
CA LYS A 231 0.89 21.37 7.60
C LYS A 231 0.36 22.43 6.63
N LEU A 232 1.21 23.00 5.78
CA LEU A 232 0.78 23.93 4.75
C LEU A 232 -0.06 23.19 3.70
N ILE A 233 0.41 22.06 3.21
CA ILE A 233 -0.30 21.23 2.22
C ILE A 233 -1.68 20.84 2.74
N GLN A 234 -1.75 20.30 3.96
CA GLN A 234 -3.00 19.83 4.58
C GLN A 234 -4.06 20.94 4.65
N LYS A 235 -3.67 22.20 4.92
CA LYS A 235 -4.62 23.33 4.96
C LYS A 235 -5.26 23.66 3.62
N PHE A 236 -4.67 23.23 2.52
CA PHE A 236 -5.16 23.46 1.15
C PHE A 236 -5.77 22.20 0.52
N GLU A 237 -5.75 21.08 1.23
CA GLU A 237 -6.51 19.88 0.88
C GLU A 237 -7.97 20.06 1.32
N LYS A 238 -8.88 19.33 0.68
CA LYS A 238 -10.27 19.25 1.15
C LYS A 238 -10.34 18.24 2.29
N ASP A 239 -11.08 18.55 3.35
CA ASP A 239 -11.23 17.64 4.50
C ASP A 239 -12.17 16.45 4.23
N GLU A 240 -13.01 16.54 3.21
CA GLU A 240 -13.98 15.48 2.88
C GLU A 240 -13.35 14.38 2.01
N VAL A 241 -13.12 13.22 2.61
CA VAL A 241 -12.62 11.99 1.97
C VAL A 241 -13.49 11.60 0.78
N GLY A 242 -14.82 11.73 0.89
CA GLY A 242 -15.73 11.48 -0.23
C GLY A 242 -15.44 12.32 -1.45
N VAL A 243 -15.16 13.62 -1.26
CA VAL A 243 -14.81 14.54 -2.33
C VAL A 243 -13.41 14.25 -2.88
N ILE A 244 -12.47 13.88 -2.02
CA ILE A 244 -11.12 13.46 -2.44
C ILE A 244 -11.22 12.23 -3.32
N ILE A 245 -11.85 11.14 -2.86
CA ILE A 245 -11.96 9.88 -3.61
C ILE A 245 -12.72 10.09 -4.93
N THR A 246 -13.81 10.87 -4.93
CA THR A 246 -14.56 11.20 -6.17
C THR A 246 -13.68 11.95 -7.17
N LYS A 247 -12.87 12.91 -6.72
CA LYS A 247 -11.93 13.62 -7.59
C LYS A 247 -10.81 12.72 -8.07
N LEU A 248 -10.34 11.81 -7.21
CA LEU A 248 -9.34 10.83 -7.59
C LEU A 248 -9.89 9.88 -8.64
N SER A 249 -11.19 9.58 -8.68
CA SER A 249 -11.79 8.64 -9.65
C SER A 249 -12.29 9.27 -10.96
N ALA A 250 -12.36 10.60 -11.06
CA ALA A 250 -13.13 11.36 -12.06
C ALA A 250 -12.76 11.23 -13.57
N ASP A 251 -11.91 10.29 -13.98
CA ASP A 251 -11.51 10.08 -15.39
C ASP A 251 -11.72 8.61 -15.86
N GLN A 252 -12.77 7.94 -15.37
CA GLN A 252 -13.18 6.61 -15.86
C GLN A 252 -14.32 6.72 -16.88
#